data_AF-A0A545U083-F1
#
_entry.id   AF-A0A545U083-F1
#
_cell.length_a   1.000
_cell.length_b   1.000
_cell.length_c   1.000
_cell.angle_alpha   90.00
_cell.angle_beta   90.00
_cell.angle_gamma   90.00
#
_symmetry.space_group_name_H-M   'P 1'
#
loop_
_entity.id
_entity.type
_entity.pdbx_description
1 polymer ?
#
loop_
_entity_poly.entity_id
_entity_poly.type
_entity_poly.pdbx_seq_one_letter_code
_entity_poly.pdbx_strand_id
1 'polypeptide(L)'
;MDEAESKLVLELLHELNKKQRVAREESLVNRHFGAIITAVVSIAAVIVSYVQIEVAKVNKSKELDVKRLESERLWKIEAAKFIGQHRETIFSEDDRQRQIMRHVISVAFPKEIGVTLLVRVKKAKSGDLLRRFWKPDGINVEKKNEEKLKAWLENSEISGPGSITMLLHAESFEDARVRAVTELNLEGRQSTMTNVPNEQLSEVKNSYLQEGAQVTARLQVNGTWTVTVTYPDSSDGVM
;
A
#
# COMPACT_ATOMS: atom_id res chain seq x y z
N MET A 1 49.38 -44.47 85.32
CA MET A 1 48.94 -44.59 83.91
C MET A 1 50.18 -44.44 83.08
N ASP A 2 50.56 -45.52 82.41
CA ASP A 2 51.77 -45.57 81.60
C ASP A 2 51.57 -44.71 80.34
N GLU A 3 52.61 -44.07 79.82
CA GLU A 3 52.50 -43.17 78.64
C GLU A 3 51.91 -43.91 77.43
N ALA A 4 52.19 -45.22 77.35
CA ALA A 4 51.65 -46.13 76.35
C ALA A 4 50.12 -46.28 76.46
N GLU A 5 49.56 -46.32 77.67
CA GLU A 5 48.11 -46.43 77.88
C GLU A 5 47.39 -45.16 77.43
N SER A 6 47.97 -43.99 77.71
CA SER A 6 47.38 -42.71 77.30
C SER A 6 47.37 -42.52 75.77
N LYS A 7 48.41 -42.98 75.06
CA LYS A 7 48.45 -42.93 73.59
C LYS A 7 47.40 -43.85 72.96
N LEU A 8 47.24 -45.05 73.51
CA LEU A 8 46.28 -46.03 73.01
C LEU A 8 44.84 -45.56 73.19
N VAL A 9 44.53 -44.93 74.33
CA VAL A 9 43.20 -44.32 74.57
C VAL A 9 42.93 -43.16 73.61
N LEU A 10 43.92 -42.32 73.33
CA LEU A 10 43.75 -41.16 72.45
C LEU A 10 43.57 -41.59 70.98
N GLU A 11 44.32 -42.61 70.55
CA GLU A 11 44.17 -43.21 69.22
C GLU A 11 42.80 -43.89 69.05
N LEU A 12 42.33 -44.62 70.07
CA LEU A 12 40.97 -45.19 70.09
C LEU A 12 39.88 -44.11 70.03
N LEU A 13 40.03 -43.03 70.78
CA LEU A 13 39.07 -41.93 70.75
C LEU A 13 39.03 -41.26 69.38
N HIS A 14 40.18 -41.10 68.73
CA HIS A 14 40.24 -40.54 67.38
C HIS A 14 39.60 -41.47 66.33
N GLU A 15 39.88 -42.78 66.40
CA GLU A 15 39.24 -43.82 65.58
C GLU A 15 37.72 -43.84 65.74
N LEU A 16 37.23 -43.78 66.99
CA LEU A 16 35.81 -43.76 67.30
C LEU A 16 35.12 -42.50 66.78
N ASN A 17 35.75 -41.34 66.93
CA ASN A 17 35.20 -40.07 66.47
C ASN A 17 35.13 -40.01 64.93
N LYS A 18 36.15 -40.55 64.25
CA LYS A 18 36.15 -40.68 62.78
C LYS A 18 35.03 -41.60 62.29
N LYS A 19 34.83 -42.76 62.93
CA LYS A 19 33.74 -43.69 62.59
C LYS A 19 32.36 -43.10 62.85
N GLN A 20 32.18 -42.36 63.95
CA GLN A 20 30.91 -41.69 64.25
C GLN A 20 30.57 -40.59 63.24
N ARG A 21 31.56 -39.87 62.71
CA ARG A 21 31.34 -38.87 61.66
C ARG A 21 30.87 -39.50 60.36
N VAL A 22 31.55 -40.54 59.88
CA VAL A 22 31.17 -41.23 58.64
C VAL A 22 29.76 -41.84 58.74
N ALA A 23 29.44 -42.49 59.87
CA ALA A 23 28.10 -43.08 60.07
C ALA A 23 26.98 -42.02 60.18
N ARG A 24 27.27 -40.85 60.77
CA ARG A 24 26.30 -39.74 60.81
C ARG A 24 26.08 -39.15 59.42
N GLU A 25 27.14 -38.94 58.66
CA GLU A 25 27.07 -38.41 57.29
C GLU A 25 26.31 -39.36 56.37
N GLU A 26 26.57 -40.68 56.43
CA GLU A 26 25.81 -41.67 55.65
C GLU A 26 24.34 -41.76 56.06
N SER A 27 24.01 -41.65 57.36
CA SER A 27 22.61 -41.73 57.82
C SER A 27 21.78 -40.50 57.41
N LEU A 28 22.38 -39.32 57.37
CA LEU A 28 21.69 -38.09 57.00
C LEU A 28 21.44 -38.03 55.50
N VAL A 29 22.42 -38.45 54.69
CA VAL A 29 22.25 -38.53 53.24
C VAL A 29 21.20 -39.57 52.89
N ASN A 30 21.23 -40.78 53.47
CA ASN A 30 20.25 -41.82 53.16
C ASN A 30 18.83 -41.47 53.64
N ARG A 31 18.69 -40.75 54.76
CA ARG A 31 17.38 -40.32 55.27
C ARG A 31 16.74 -39.23 54.41
N HIS A 32 17.54 -38.37 53.77
CA HIS A 32 17.05 -37.28 52.94
C HIS A 32 17.26 -37.50 51.44
N PHE A 33 17.81 -38.64 51.02
CA PHE A 33 18.09 -38.95 49.62
C PHE A 33 16.84 -38.84 48.74
N GLY A 34 15.71 -39.39 49.21
CA GLY A 34 14.43 -39.26 48.53
C GLY A 34 13.98 -37.81 48.37
N ALA A 35 14.13 -36.99 49.43
CA ALA A 35 13.79 -35.56 49.38
C ALA A 35 14.70 -34.78 48.41
N ILE A 36 16.00 -35.06 48.41
CA ILE A 36 16.97 -34.45 47.49
C ILE A 36 16.63 -34.80 46.05
N ILE A 37 16.33 -36.06 45.74
CA ILE A 37 15.91 -36.47 44.39
C ILE A 37 14.64 -35.71 43.97
N THR A 38 13.62 -35.65 44.83
CA THR A 38 12.38 -34.91 44.48
C THR A 38 12.62 -33.42 44.26
N ALA A 39 13.54 -32.81 45.02
CA ALA A 39 13.92 -31.41 44.82
C ALA A 39 14.64 -31.20 43.49
N VAL A 40 15.60 -32.07 43.14
CA VAL A 40 16.31 -32.01 41.86
C VAL A 40 15.36 -32.21 40.68
N VAL A 41 14.45 -33.19 40.76
CA VAL A 41 13.44 -33.43 39.73
C VAL A 41 12.51 -32.23 39.56
N SER A 42 12.10 -31.59 40.67
CA SER A 42 11.26 -30.39 40.63
C SER A 42 11.98 -29.21 39.96
N ILE A 43 13.26 -28.99 40.28
CA ILE A 43 14.08 -27.94 39.65
C ILE A 43 14.26 -28.24 38.16
N ALA A 44 14.56 -29.48 37.80
CA ALA A 44 14.69 -29.90 36.40
C ALA A 44 13.38 -29.69 35.62
N ALA A 45 12.22 -30.00 36.22
CA ALA A 45 10.92 -29.77 35.61
C ALA A 45 10.65 -28.28 35.34
N VAL A 46 11.02 -27.38 36.26
CA VAL A 46 10.91 -25.93 36.05
C VAL A 46 11.79 -25.46 34.89
N ILE A 47 13.03 -25.96 34.80
CA ILE A 47 13.96 -25.61 33.71
C ILE A 47 13.41 -26.08 32.36
N VAL A 48 12.93 -27.33 32.28
CA VAL A 48 12.32 -27.88 31.05
C VAL A 48 11.08 -27.08 30.66
N SER A 49 10.24 -26.72 31.62
CA SER A 49 9.05 -25.89 31.37
C SER A 49 9.44 -24.51 30.82
N TYR A 50 10.52 -23.90 31.32
CA TYR A 50 10.99 -22.61 30.82
C TYR A 50 11.46 -22.71 29.36
N VAL A 51 12.27 -23.73 29.03
CA VAL A 51 12.75 -23.96 27.65
C VAL A 51 11.58 -24.21 26.68
N GLN A 52 10.57 -24.98 27.10
CA GLN A 52 9.38 -25.23 26.27
C GLN A 52 8.61 -23.94 25.95
N ILE A 53 8.54 -22.99 26.91
CA ILE A 53 7.89 -21.69 26.68
C ILE A 53 8.65 -20.87 25.63
N GLU A 54 9.98 -20.85 25.69
CA GLU A 54 10.79 -20.11 24.69
C GLU A 54 10.66 -20.73 23.30
N VAL A 55 10.72 -22.07 23.18
CA VAL A 55 10.52 -22.77 21.89
C VAL A 55 9.12 -22.50 21.34
N ALA A 56 8.08 -22.50 22.18
CA ALA A 56 6.72 -22.19 21.76
C ALA A 56 6.57 -20.75 21.25
N LYS A 57 7.25 -19.77 21.89
CA LYS A 57 7.27 -18.38 21.42
C LYS A 57 7.93 -18.24 20.06
N VAL A 58 9.08 -18.89 19.84
CA VAL A 58 9.81 -18.87 18.56
C VAL A 58 9.02 -19.54 17.44
N ASN A 59 8.36 -20.66 17.72
CA ASN A 59 7.52 -21.32 16.72
C ASN A 59 6.28 -20.48 16.38
N LYS A 60 5.64 -19.86 17.38
CA LYS A 60 4.49 -18.98 17.15
C LYS A 60 4.86 -17.73 16.35
N SER A 61 6.03 -17.13 16.57
CA SER A 61 6.47 -15.98 15.75
C SER A 61 6.73 -16.39 14.31
N LYS A 62 7.40 -17.52 14.08
CA LYS A 62 7.62 -18.06 12.73
C LYS A 62 6.30 -18.38 12.03
N GLU A 63 5.34 -18.98 12.72
CA GLU A 63 4.01 -19.26 12.17
C GLU A 63 3.26 -17.97 11.81
N LEU A 64 3.34 -16.94 12.65
CA LEU A 64 2.76 -15.62 12.37
C LEU A 64 3.43 -14.95 11.17
N ASP A 65 4.75 -15.04 11.05
CA ASP A 65 5.49 -14.49 9.91
C ASP A 65 5.13 -15.22 8.60
N VAL A 66 5.02 -16.54 8.64
CA VAL A 66 4.57 -17.34 7.48
C VAL A 66 3.13 -16.96 7.10
N LYS A 67 2.21 -16.89 8.07
CA LYS A 67 0.81 -16.48 7.82
C LYS A 67 0.73 -15.06 7.27
N ARG A 68 1.56 -14.15 7.76
CA ARG A 68 1.65 -12.78 7.24
C ARG A 68 2.12 -12.78 5.79
N LEU A 69 3.22 -13.48 5.50
CA LEU A 69 3.75 -13.59 4.13
C LEU A 69 2.75 -14.24 3.17
N GLU A 70 2.04 -15.28 3.61
CA GLU A 70 0.97 -15.92 2.83
C GLU A 70 -0.19 -14.95 2.58
N SER A 71 -0.66 -14.24 3.60
CA SER A 71 -1.72 -13.24 3.46
C SER A 71 -1.31 -12.09 2.52
N GLU A 72 -0.07 -11.63 2.60
CA GLU A 72 0.46 -10.59 1.70
C GLU A 72 0.56 -11.09 0.26
N ARG A 73 0.95 -12.36 0.04
CA ARG A 73 0.97 -12.97 -1.29
C ARG A 73 -0.43 -13.14 -1.86
N LEU A 74 -1.36 -13.69 -1.08
CA LEU A 74 -2.75 -13.88 -1.50
C LEU A 74 -3.39 -12.55 -1.84
N TRP A 75 -3.19 -11.54 -0.99
CA TRP A 75 -3.70 -10.20 -1.24
C TRP A 75 -3.11 -9.60 -2.54
N LYS A 76 -1.81 -9.78 -2.82
CA LYS A 76 -1.20 -9.34 -4.10
C LYS A 76 -1.79 -10.05 -5.32
N ILE A 77 -2.08 -11.34 -5.21
CA ILE A 77 -2.71 -12.13 -6.28
C ILE A 77 -4.14 -11.65 -6.51
N GLU A 78 -4.90 -11.42 -5.43
CA GLU A 78 -6.27 -10.94 -5.50
C GLU A 78 -6.36 -9.51 -6.06
N ALA A 79 -5.46 -8.62 -5.64
CA ALA A 79 -5.28 -7.29 -6.22
C ALA A 79 -4.98 -7.36 -7.72
N ALA A 80 -4.04 -8.21 -8.14
CA ALA A 80 -3.71 -8.40 -9.56
C ALA A 80 -4.91 -8.95 -10.35
N LYS A 81 -5.64 -9.90 -9.78
CA LYS A 81 -6.85 -10.47 -10.37
C LYS A 81 -7.94 -9.41 -10.51
N PHE A 82 -8.17 -8.59 -9.49
CA PHE A 82 -9.12 -7.48 -9.51
C PHE A 82 -8.76 -6.49 -10.62
N ILE A 83 -7.50 -6.05 -10.70
CA ILE A 83 -7.03 -5.13 -11.74
C ILE A 83 -7.21 -5.74 -13.13
N GLY A 84 -6.91 -7.04 -13.29
CA GLY A 84 -7.11 -7.75 -14.55
C GLY A 84 -8.58 -7.84 -14.96
N GLN A 85 -9.47 -8.19 -14.03
CA GLN A 85 -10.90 -8.34 -14.25
C GLN A 85 -11.60 -7.00 -14.53
N HIS A 86 -11.12 -5.92 -13.91
CA HIS A 86 -11.70 -4.59 -14.07
C HIS A 86 -10.85 -3.67 -14.96
N ARG A 87 -9.90 -4.23 -15.73
CA ARG A 87 -8.97 -3.45 -16.55
C ARG A 87 -9.71 -2.48 -17.46
N GLU A 88 -10.71 -2.97 -18.18
CA GLU A 88 -11.50 -2.15 -19.10
C GLU A 88 -12.22 -1.01 -18.38
N THR A 89 -12.71 -1.23 -17.16
CA THR A 89 -13.37 -0.18 -16.35
C THR A 89 -12.36 0.80 -15.75
N ILE A 90 -11.22 0.31 -15.25
CA ILE A 90 -10.13 1.11 -14.67
C ILE A 90 -9.54 2.05 -15.73
N PHE A 91 -9.37 1.53 -16.95
CA PHE A 91 -8.78 2.24 -18.08
C PHE A 91 -9.83 2.63 -19.13
N SER A 92 -11.11 2.70 -18.74
CA SER A 92 -12.20 3.11 -19.62
C SER A 92 -11.99 4.56 -20.07
N GLU A 93 -12.52 4.92 -21.25
CA GLU A 93 -12.62 6.33 -21.66
C GLU A 93 -13.75 7.06 -20.92
N ASP A 94 -14.65 6.34 -20.27
CA ASP A 94 -15.76 6.89 -19.47
C ASP A 94 -15.24 7.47 -18.15
N ASP A 95 -15.34 8.81 -18.02
CA ASP A 95 -14.91 9.54 -16.83
C ASP A 95 -15.67 9.12 -15.57
N ARG A 96 -16.94 8.73 -15.67
CA ARG A 96 -17.75 8.30 -14.52
C ARG A 96 -17.25 6.98 -13.96
N GLN A 97 -17.03 5.99 -14.83
CA GLN A 97 -16.46 4.70 -14.43
C GLN A 97 -15.07 4.85 -13.83
N ARG A 98 -14.24 5.73 -14.40
CA ARG A 98 -12.90 6.03 -13.86
C ARG A 98 -12.93 6.68 -12.49
N GLN A 99 -13.86 7.61 -12.22
CA GLN A 99 -14.00 8.23 -10.91
C GLN A 99 -14.43 7.21 -9.83
N ILE A 100 -15.42 6.38 -10.14
CA ILE A 100 -15.86 5.28 -9.25
C ILE A 100 -14.67 4.37 -8.96
N MET A 101 -13.92 3.99 -10.00
CA MET A 101 -12.80 3.10 -9.83
C MET A 101 -11.62 3.75 -9.08
N ARG A 102 -11.37 5.05 -9.25
CA ARG A 102 -10.41 5.80 -8.45
C ARG A 102 -10.79 5.76 -6.96
N HIS A 103 -12.08 5.95 -6.65
CA HIS A 103 -12.57 5.86 -5.29
C HIS A 103 -12.39 4.45 -4.72
N VAL A 104 -12.81 3.42 -5.46
CA VAL A 104 -12.62 2.01 -5.08
C VAL A 104 -11.15 1.70 -4.84
N ILE A 105 -10.25 2.15 -5.72
CA ILE A 105 -8.80 1.95 -5.56
C ILE A 105 -8.29 2.62 -4.28
N SER A 106 -8.72 3.84 -3.98
CA SER A 106 -8.28 4.56 -2.77
C SER A 106 -8.76 3.94 -1.45
N VAL A 107 -9.92 3.27 -1.46
CA VAL A 107 -10.53 2.67 -0.27
C VAL A 107 -10.09 1.21 -0.09
N ALA A 108 -10.00 0.45 -1.18
CA ALA A 108 -9.74 -0.99 -1.14
C ALA A 108 -8.26 -1.36 -1.18
N PHE A 109 -7.37 -0.47 -1.66
CA PHE A 109 -5.95 -0.77 -1.82
C PHE A 109 -5.11 0.00 -0.79
N PRO A 110 -4.05 -0.63 -0.24
CA PRO A 110 -3.00 0.07 0.48
C PRO A 110 -2.46 1.24 -0.32
N LYS A 111 -2.08 2.31 0.39
CA LYS A 111 -1.71 3.60 -0.18
C LYS A 111 -0.59 3.49 -1.23
N GLU A 112 0.39 2.63 -0.99
CA GLU A 112 1.56 2.43 -1.86
C GLU A 112 1.15 1.91 -3.26
N ILE A 113 0.16 1.02 -3.29
CA ILE A 113 -0.33 0.39 -4.52
C ILE A 113 -1.36 1.28 -5.18
N GLY A 114 -2.27 1.85 -4.39
CA GLY A 114 -3.26 2.81 -4.86
C GLY A 114 -2.61 3.97 -5.59
N VAL A 115 -1.58 4.60 -5.01
CA VAL A 115 -0.85 5.70 -5.65
C VAL A 115 -0.24 5.28 -6.98
N THR A 116 0.42 4.12 -7.04
CA THR A 116 1.05 3.62 -8.28
C THR A 116 0.02 3.40 -9.40
N LEU A 117 -1.13 2.81 -9.06
CA LEU A 117 -2.22 2.59 -10.01
C LEU A 117 -2.86 3.91 -10.47
N LEU A 118 -3.10 4.83 -9.53
CA LEU A 118 -3.70 6.13 -9.83
C LEU A 118 -2.78 7.01 -10.68
N VAL A 119 -1.46 6.92 -10.50
CA VAL A 119 -0.49 7.58 -11.38
C VAL A 119 -0.63 7.08 -12.81
N ARG A 120 -0.76 5.77 -13.03
CA ARG A 120 -0.99 5.21 -14.38
C ARG A 120 -2.32 5.68 -14.97
N VAL A 121 -3.39 5.74 -14.17
CA VAL A 121 -4.69 6.26 -14.61
C VAL A 121 -4.59 7.75 -14.98
N LYS A 122 -3.88 8.57 -14.18
CA LYS A 122 -3.67 10.00 -14.50
C LYS A 122 -2.90 10.16 -15.81
N LYS A 123 -1.84 9.38 -16.01
CA LYS A 123 -1.01 9.40 -17.22
C LYS A 123 -1.80 9.02 -18.48
N ALA A 124 -2.71 8.05 -18.40
CA ALA A 124 -3.62 7.71 -19.49
C ALA A 124 -4.53 8.91 -19.85
N LYS A 125 -5.11 9.58 -18.83
CA LYS A 125 -5.96 10.77 -19.02
C LYS A 125 -5.23 11.91 -19.73
N SER A 126 -3.93 12.10 -19.47
CA SER A 126 -3.16 13.18 -20.09
C SER A 126 -3.05 13.03 -21.62
N GLY A 127 -2.93 11.80 -22.13
CA GLY A 127 -2.95 11.54 -23.57
C GLY A 127 -4.29 11.90 -24.20
N ASP A 128 -5.40 11.51 -23.58
CA ASP A 128 -6.75 11.82 -24.06
C ASP A 128 -7.01 13.33 -24.07
N LEU A 129 -6.59 14.05 -23.01
CA LEU A 129 -6.75 15.50 -22.93
C LEU A 129 -5.96 16.24 -24.01
N LEU A 130 -4.71 15.83 -24.27
CA LEU A 130 -3.91 16.40 -25.35
C LEU A 130 -4.48 16.06 -26.72
N ARG A 131 -4.99 14.84 -26.91
CA ARG A 131 -5.65 14.43 -28.15
C ARG A 131 -6.91 15.25 -28.41
N ARG A 132 -7.77 15.44 -27.41
CA ARG A 132 -8.96 16.30 -27.50
C ARG A 132 -8.60 17.78 -27.67
N PHE A 133 -7.50 18.24 -27.07
CA PHE A 133 -7.00 19.59 -27.33
C PHE A 133 -6.60 19.76 -28.80
N TRP A 134 -5.84 18.81 -29.34
CA TRP A 134 -5.34 18.87 -30.71
C TRP A 134 -6.44 18.66 -31.75
N LYS A 135 -7.33 17.70 -31.51
CA LYS A 135 -8.47 17.31 -32.35
C LYS A 135 -9.76 17.27 -31.51
N PRO A 136 -10.43 18.42 -31.30
CA PRO A 136 -11.62 18.49 -30.45
C PRO A 136 -12.76 17.57 -30.88
N ASP A 137 -12.92 17.36 -32.19
CA ASP A 137 -13.91 16.47 -32.80
C ASP A 137 -13.37 15.05 -33.06
N GLY A 138 -12.11 14.78 -32.67
CA GLY A 138 -11.42 13.52 -32.91
C GLY A 138 -10.93 13.29 -34.34
N ILE A 139 -11.29 14.16 -35.29
CA ILE A 139 -11.04 13.98 -36.73
C ILE A 139 -10.17 15.12 -37.26
N ASN A 140 -10.65 16.35 -37.15
CA ASN A 140 -10.03 17.54 -37.69
C ASN A 140 -9.04 18.16 -36.70
N VAL A 141 -7.92 18.64 -37.24
CA VAL A 141 -6.89 19.32 -36.45
C VAL A 141 -7.28 20.78 -36.27
N GLU A 142 -7.36 21.23 -35.02
CA GLU A 142 -7.49 22.66 -34.71
C GLU A 142 -6.10 23.32 -34.81
N LYS A 143 -5.86 24.06 -35.90
CA LYS A 143 -4.52 24.63 -36.21
C LYS A 143 -3.96 25.49 -35.07
N LYS A 144 -4.80 26.28 -34.39
CA LYS A 144 -4.37 27.11 -33.26
C LYS A 144 -3.85 26.27 -32.08
N ASN A 145 -4.46 25.11 -31.85
CA ASN A 145 -4.08 24.21 -30.77
C ASN A 145 -2.85 23.39 -31.15
N GLU A 146 -2.75 23.00 -32.42
CA GLU A 146 -1.56 22.38 -32.99
C GLU A 146 -0.32 23.30 -32.85
N GLU A 147 -0.45 24.58 -33.20
CA GLU A 147 0.64 25.56 -33.07
C GLU A 147 1.10 25.72 -31.61
N LYS A 148 0.17 25.77 -30.65
CA LYS A 148 0.49 25.80 -29.21
C LYS A 148 1.22 24.54 -28.75
N LEU A 149 0.78 23.37 -29.22
CA LEU A 149 1.46 22.10 -28.92
C LEU A 149 2.86 22.04 -29.53
N LYS A 150 3.04 22.52 -30.76
CA LYS A 150 4.37 22.60 -31.40
C LYS A 150 5.31 23.53 -30.66
N ALA A 151 4.84 24.72 -30.28
CA ALA A 151 5.63 25.67 -29.48
C ALA A 151 6.05 25.07 -28.13
N TRP A 152 5.13 24.35 -27.46
CA TRP A 152 5.44 23.64 -26.22
C TRP A 152 6.48 22.53 -26.43
N LEU A 153 6.35 21.75 -27.51
CA LEU A 153 7.26 20.67 -27.88
C LEU A 153 8.67 21.17 -28.22
N GLU A 154 8.78 22.30 -28.91
CA GLU A 154 10.06 22.97 -29.21
C GLU A 154 10.75 23.41 -27.92
N ASN A 155 10.01 24.01 -26.98
CA ASN A 155 10.54 24.41 -25.67
C ASN A 155 10.92 23.21 -24.78
N SER A 156 10.33 22.04 -25.03
CA SER A 156 10.55 20.81 -24.26
C SER A 156 11.65 19.91 -24.84
N GLU A 157 12.36 20.36 -25.89
CA GLU A 157 13.37 19.58 -26.62
C GLU A 157 12.81 18.32 -27.32
N ILE A 158 11.49 18.23 -27.51
CA ILE A 158 10.81 17.12 -28.21
C ILE A 158 10.38 17.64 -29.58
N SER A 159 11.34 17.96 -30.45
CA SER A 159 11.07 18.51 -31.78
C SER A 159 11.26 17.45 -32.88
N GLY A 160 10.56 17.64 -34.01
CA GLY A 160 10.71 16.80 -35.19
C GLY A 160 9.39 16.47 -35.90
N PRO A 161 9.46 15.93 -37.13
CA PRO A 161 8.28 15.49 -37.86
C PRO A 161 7.50 14.43 -37.07
N GLY A 162 6.20 14.67 -36.86
CA GLY A 162 5.35 13.73 -36.13
C GLY A 162 5.52 13.75 -34.61
N SER A 163 6.21 14.73 -34.03
CA SER A 163 6.44 14.86 -32.59
C SER A 163 5.14 14.87 -31.76
N ILE A 164 4.06 15.47 -32.26
CA ILE A 164 2.74 15.44 -31.59
C ILE A 164 2.20 14.00 -31.53
N THR A 165 2.21 13.27 -32.64
CA THR A 165 1.77 11.87 -32.68
C THR A 165 2.63 11.01 -31.75
N MET A 166 3.94 11.24 -31.75
CA MET A 166 4.88 10.54 -30.87
C MET A 166 4.61 10.86 -29.39
N LEU A 167 4.39 12.13 -29.04
CA LEU A 167 4.00 12.57 -27.69
C LEU A 167 2.73 11.86 -27.23
N LEU A 168 1.74 11.70 -28.12
CA LEU A 168 0.45 11.10 -27.78
C LEU A 168 0.51 9.59 -27.58
N HIS A 169 1.32 8.88 -28.38
CA HIS A 169 1.27 7.42 -28.43
C HIS A 169 2.47 6.70 -27.79
N ALA A 170 3.65 7.30 -27.75
CA ALA A 170 4.81 6.61 -27.21
C ALA A 170 4.76 6.59 -25.66
N GLU A 171 5.02 5.42 -25.09
CA GLU A 171 5.05 5.21 -23.64
C GLU A 171 6.15 6.04 -22.96
N SER A 172 7.28 6.23 -23.64
CA SER A 172 8.41 7.04 -23.14
C SER A 172 8.05 8.53 -22.91
N PHE A 173 6.94 9.02 -23.46
CA PHE A 173 6.50 10.41 -23.31
C PHE A 173 5.40 10.61 -22.26
N GLU A 174 5.12 9.62 -21.41
CA GLU A 174 4.10 9.74 -20.35
C GLU A 174 4.27 10.99 -19.48
N ASP A 175 5.47 11.24 -18.97
CA ASP A 175 5.71 12.37 -18.07
C ASP A 175 5.67 13.71 -18.83
N ALA A 176 6.09 13.70 -20.10
CA ALA A 176 5.94 14.85 -20.99
C ALA A 176 4.46 15.19 -21.23
N ARG A 177 3.58 14.20 -21.38
CA ARG A 177 2.13 14.45 -21.52
C ARG A 177 1.55 15.09 -20.27
N VAL A 178 1.91 14.62 -19.08
CA VAL A 178 1.43 15.22 -17.82
C VAL A 178 1.86 16.68 -17.73
N ARG A 179 3.15 16.98 -17.99
CA ARG A 179 3.66 18.36 -18.03
C ARG A 179 2.93 19.24 -19.03
N ALA A 180 2.74 18.76 -20.26
CA ALA A 180 2.02 19.49 -21.30
C ALA A 180 0.59 19.84 -20.86
N VAL A 181 -0.12 18.91 -20.23
CA VAL A 181 -1.49 19.14 -19.75
C VAL A 181 -1.51 20.22 -18.66
N THR A 182 -0.56 20.21 -17.73
CA THR A 182 -0.46 21.22 -16.68
C THR A 182 -0.07 22.59 -17.25
N GLU A 183 1.00 22.67 -18.06
CA GLU A 183 1.53 23.92 -18.59
C GLU A 183 0.62 24.58 -19.63
N LEU A 184 -0.09 23.79 -20.42
CA LEU A 184 -1.11 24.28 -21.36
C LEU A 184 -2.47 24.54 -20.67
N ASN A 185 -2.53 24.36 -19.34
CA ASN A 185 -3.71 24.53 -18.50
C ASN A 185 -4.93 23.76 -19.02
N LEU A 186 -4.74 22.47 -19.31
CA LEU A 186 -5.75 21.57 -19.85
C LEU A 186 -6.56 20.88 -18.74
N GLU A 187 -6.04 20.80 -17.51
CA GLU A 187 -6.68 20.08 -16.38
C GLU A 187 -8.02 20.74 -15.95
N GLY A 188 -8.17 22.05 -16.14
CA GLY A 188 -9.37 22.82 -15.78
C GLY A 188 -10.29 23.20 -16.95
N ARG A 189 -10.20 22.50 -18.08
CA ARG A 189 -10.88 22.97 -19.29
C ARG A 189 -12.38 22.94 -19.18
N GLN A 190 -12.93 24.15 -19.26
CA GLN A 190 -14.35 24.38 -19.43
C GLN A 190 -14.79 23.82 -20.79
N SER A 191 -15.71 22.85 -20.80
CA SER A 191 -16.35 22.43 -22.04
C SER A 191 -17.51 23.39 -22.33
N THR A 192 -17.48 24.05 -23.49
CA THR A 192 -18.58 24.94 -23.90
C THR A 192 -19.35 24.29 -25.04
N MET A 193 -20.59 23.87 -24.76
CA MET A 193 -21.54 23.42 -25.76
C MET A 193 -22.34 24.64 -26.24
N THR A 194 -22.41 24.84 -27.55
CA THR A 194 -23.23 25.91 -28.15
C THR A 194 -24.46 25.31 -28.82
N ASN A 195 -25.49 26.13 -29.04
CA ASN A 195 -26.73 25.70 -29.69
C ASN A 195 -27.49 24.57 -28.98
N VAL A 196 -27.43 24.51 -27.65
CA VAL A 196 -28.22 23.53 -26.86
C VAL A 196 -29.70 23.95 -26.89
N PRO A 197 -30.62 23.11 -27.39
CA PRO A 197 -32.04 23.42 -27.39
C PRO A 197 -32.59 23.59 -25.98
N ASN A 198 -33.59 24.45 -25.80
CA ASN A 198 -34.15 24.76 -24.48
C ASN A 198 -34.71 23.52 -23.78
N GLU A 199 -35.32 22.62 -24.55
CA GLU A 199 -35.86 21.33 -24.10
C GLU A 199 -34.77 20.38 -23.57
N GLN A 200 -33.53 20.47 -24.06
CA GLN A 200 -32.40 19.62 -23.65
C GLN A 200 -31.58 20.23 -22.51
N LEU A 201 -31.75 21.53 -22.21
CA LEU A 201 -30.91 22.24 -21.24
C LEU A 201 -30.92 21.59 -19.84
N SER A 202 -32.09 21.15 -19.37
CA SER A 202 -32.24 20.57 -18.04
C SER A 202 -31.54 19.21 -17.93
N GLU A 203 -31.67 18.37 -18.95
CA GLU A 203 -31.00 17.08 -19.05
C GLU A 203 -29.48 17.25 -19.08
N VAL A 204 -28.99 18.14 -19.95
CA VAL A 204 -27.55 18.45 -20.10
C VAL A 204 -26.97 18.97 -18.77
N LYS A 205 -27.64 19.92 -18.11
CA LYS A 205 -27.20 20.42 -16.80
C LYS A 205 -27.14 19.32 -15.76
N ASN A 206 -28.18 18.51 -15.66
CA ASN A 206 -28.28 17.46 -14.64
C ASN A 206 -27.21 16.38 -14.83
N SER A 207 -26.92 15.99 -16.08
CA SER A 207 -25.84 15.04 -16.37
C SER A 207 -24.50 15.54 -15.82
N TYR A 208 -24.13 16.78 -16.14
CA TYR A 208 -22.84 17.34 -15.71
C TYR A 208 -22.78 17.67 -14.22
N LEU A 209 -23.91 18.07 -13.60
CA LEU A 209 -23.98 18.26 -12.15
C LEU A 209 -23.78 16.93 -11.40
N GLN A 210 -24.31 15.82 -11.91
CA GLN A 210 -24.09 14.48 -11.33
C GLN A 210 -22.63 14.04 -11.44
N GLU A 211 -21.88 14.56 -12.40
CA GLU A 211 -20.44 14.34 -12.56
C GLU A 211 -19.57 15.28 -11.70
N GLY A 212 -20.19 16.14 -10.88
CA GLY A 212 -19.51 17.08 -10.00
C GLY A 212 -18.98 18.33 -10.72
N ALA A 213 -19.41 18.60 -11.94
CA ALA A 213 -19.04 19.81 -12.66
C ALA A 213 -19.87 21.03 -12.21
N GLN A 214 -19.26 22.21 -12.24
CA GLN A 214 -19.96 23.48 -12.17
C GLN A 214 -20.48 23.85 -13.56
N VAL A 215 -21.79 23.97 -13.70
CA VAL A 215 -22.43 24.26 -14.99
C VAL A 215 -22.97 25.68 -15.01
N THR A 216 -22.54 26.47 -15.98
CA THR A 216 -23.10 27.80 -16.27
C THR A 216 -23.78 27.76 -17.64
N ALA A 217 -24.91 28.46 -17.79
CA ALA A 217 -25.63 28.49 -19.07
C ALA A 217 -26.02 29.93 -19.42
N ARG A 218 -25.85 30.31 -20.68
CA ARG A 218 -26.23 31.61 -21.24
C ARG A 218 -27.11 31.43 -22.46
N LEU A 219 -28.24 32.14 -22.51
CA LEU A 219 -29.13 32.15 -23.67
C LEU A 219 -28.50 32.98 -24.80
N GLN A 220 -28.52 32.45 -26.02
CA GLN A 220 -28.06 33.10 -27.23
C GLN A 220 -29.22 33.82 -27.94
N VAL A 221 -28.90 34.76 -28.84
CA VAL A 221 -29.90 35.57 -29.58
C VAL A 221 -30.83 34.71 -30.44
N ASN A 222 -30.36 33.54 -30.89
CA ASN A 222 -31.14 32.58 -31.68
C ASN A 222 -32.10 31.71 -30.84
N GLY A 223 -32.24 31.96 -29.53
CA GLY A 223 -33.11 31.19 -28.65
C GLY A 223 -32.54 29.87 -28.14
N THR A 224 -31.28 29.55 -28.46
CA THR A 224 -30.57 28.36 -27.96
C THR A 224 -29.63 28.71 -26.80
N TRP A 225 -29.09 27.71 -26.09
CA TRP A 225 -28.22 27.90 -24.94
C TRP A 225 -26.76 27.57 -25.24
N THR A 226 -25.86 28.42 -24.74
CA THR A 226 -24.45 28.09 -24.54
C THR A 226 -24.27 27.56 -23.11
N VAL A 227 -23.86 26.31 -22.96
CA VAL A 227 -23.59 25.67 -21.67
C VAL A 227 -22.09 25.52 -21.48
N THR A 228 -21.54 26.16 -20.46
CA THR A 228 -20.12 26.07 -20.07
C THR A 228 -20.00 25.24 -18.80
N VAL A 229 -19.34 24.10 -18.93
CA VAL A 229 -19.14 23.08 -17.89
C VAL A 229 -17.71 23.18 -17.39
N THR A 230 -17.51 23.55 -16.13
CA THR A 230 -16.20 23.64 -15.46
C THR A 230 -16.08 22.49 -14.46
N TYR A 231 -15.11 21.60 -14.61
CA TYR A 231 -14.84 20.61 -13.57
C TYR A 231 -13.93 21.25 -12.51
N PRO A 232 -14.31 21.23 -11.22
CA PRO A 232 -13.42 21.67 -10.15
C PRO A 232 -12.18 20.78 -10.16
N ASP A 233 -11.01 21.39 -10.01
CA ASP A 233 -9.76 20.65 -10.02
C ASP A 233 -9.75 19.69 -8.82
N SER A 234 -9.64 18.38 -9.10
CA SER A 234 -9.74 17.34 -8.06
C SER A 234 -8.54 17.32 -7.08
N SER A 235 -7.65 18.31 -7.18
CA SER A 235 -6.44 18.49 -6.39
C SER A 235 -6.70 19.04 -4.98
N ASP A 236 -7.85 19.68 -4.73
CA ASP A 236 -8.17 20.28 -3.42
C ASP A 236 -8.83 19.30 -2.40
N GLY A 237 -8.84 18.00 -2.68
CA GLY A 237 -9.65 17.01 -1.97
C GLY A 237 -8.92 15.97 -1.10
N VAL A 238 -7.65 16.17 -0.73
CA VAL A 238 -6.97 15.30 0.25
C VAL A 238 -6.11 16.16 1.19
N MET A 239 -6.73 16.64 2.27
CA MET A 239 -6.04 16.87 3.55
C MET A 239 -6.37 15.73 4.50
#